data_AF-A0A292RV73-F1
#
_entry.id   AF-A0A292RV73-F1
#
_cell.length_a   1.000
_cell.length_b   1.000
_cell.length_c   1.000
_cell.angle_alpha   90.00
_cell.angle_beta   90.00
_cell.angle_gamma   90.00
#
_symmetry.space_group_name_H-M   'P 1'
#
loop_
_entity.id
_entity.type
_entity.pdbx_description
1 polymer ?
#
loop_
_entity_poly.entity_id
_entity_poly.type
_entity_poly.pdbx_seq_one_letter_code
_entity_poly.pdbx_strand_id
1 'polypeptide(L)'
;MGMAASQARLLTLTSRLHDVEYKAQNIESQKIALATQKDELYQNYCDALDAKKIQVAFNNGDGSRNFVDATFATMCTYNEDRFKQYSLKDANTGKVIVDSNTFEMYKDFNTDKYAFAYAMIGMDADFGWPVDNDDGRYTMGMEIGIGVSGEDYGDGQSANGLFNLFMTDVERKVFDNHSTEDKLKKAYDNLTETCNSESANDVEKREALENFRDVLYDNYGSEIYKYMRLNKNEVTNTDPESANAEFNDEYPEEFPKGEFNYYVHLFEEIQAAGGCQEIDPQYEAGSEGNEWLNNMVNSGRVIIDVYNEDKKEWSETSVATSTNANYLQEVQDEADMKKAEAEYEHELDIINRKDTKFDQDLSKLETERTSITTEVDSIKKVRDDNIERTFGIFS
;
A
#
# COMPACT_ATOMS: atom_id res chain seq x y z
N MET A 1 22.61 -84.16 10.88
CA MET A 1 22.30 -83.14 9.85
C MET A 1 21.17 -82.18 10.24
N GLY A 2 20.32 -82.48 11.24
CA GLY A 2 19.18 -81.60 11.62
C GLY A 2 19.55 -80.26 12.29
N MET A 3 20.60 -80.20 13.11
CA MET A 3 20.93 -78.98 13.90
C MET A 3 21.45 -77.80 13.06
N ALA A 4 22.25 -78.04 12.02
CA ALA A 4 22.75 -76.96 11.17
C ALA A 4 21.64 -76.30 10.34
N ALA A 5 20.69 -77.11 9.85
CA ALA A 5 19.51 -76.61 9.14
C ALA A 5 18.56 -75.83 10.06
N SER A 6 18.38 -76.26 11.33
CA SER A 6 17.56 -75.50 12.30
C SER A 6 18.21 -74.19 12.71
N GLN A 7 19.54 -74.12 12.83
CA GLN A 7 20.26 -72.87 13.13
C GLN A 7 20.22 -71.88 11.96
N ALA A 8 20.37 -72.34 10.71
CA ALA A 8 20.24 -71.48 9.54
C ALA A 8 18.81 -70.91 9.39
N ARG A 9 17.79 -71.73 9.65
CA ARG A 9 16.38 -71.29 9.65
C ARG A 9 16.08 -70.31 10.79
N LEU A 10 16.58 -70.58 11.99
CA LEU A 10 16.46 -69.67 13.14
C LEU A 10 17.07 -68.30 12.82
N LEU A 11 18.28 -68.26 12.24
CA LEU A 11 18.94 -67.02 11.85
C LEU A 11 18.13 -66.24 10.80
N THR A 12 17.55 -66.94 9.82
CA THR A 12 16.72 -66.33 8.77
C THR A 12 15.44 -65.72 9.35
N LEU A 13 14.77 -66.43 10.27
CA LEU A 13 13.56 -65.92 10.93
C LEU A 13 13.87 -64.75 11.87
N THR A 14 14.99 -64.78 12.59
CA THR A 14 15.45 -63.66 13.42
C THR A 14 15.79 -62.43 12.58
N SER A 15 16.40 -62.60 11.41
CA SER A 15 16.63 -61.48 10.47
C SER A 15 15.30 -60.86 10.03
N ARG A 16 14.32 -61.69 9.64
CA ARG A 16 12.99 -61.20 9.26
C ARG A 16 12.27 -60.51 10.42
N LEU A 17 12.43 -60.99 11.65
CA LEU A 17 11.87 -60.36 12.85
C LEU A 17 12.44 -58.95 13.04
N HIS A 18 13.77 -58.78 12.94
CA HIS A 18 14.39 -57.46 13.01
C HIS A 18 13.95 -56.54 11.86
N ASP A 19 13.78 -57.07 10.65
CA ASP A 19 13.26 -56.29 9.51
C ASP A 19 11.83 -55.79 9.75
N VAL A 20 10.98 -56.62 10.34
CA VAL A 20 9.59 -56.26 10.71
C VAL A 20 9.58 -55.22 11.83
N GLU A 21 10.41 -55.39 12.85
CA GLU A 21 10.54 -54.42 13.96
C GLU A 21 11.09 -53.08 13.46
N TYR A 22 12.07 -53.10 12.56
CA TYR A 22 12.61 -51.89 11.93
C TYR A 22 11.54 -51.16 11.11
N LYS A 23 10.74 -51.88 10.32
CA LYS A 23 9.62 -51.29 9.57
C LYS A 23 8.57 -50.68 10.50
N ALA A 24 8.22 -51.36 11.59
CA ALA A 24 7.27 -50.84 12.58
C ALA A 24 7.78 -49.56 13.23
N GLN A 25 9.05 -49.51 13.67
CA GLN A 25 9.66 -48.31 14.24
C GLN A 25 9.71 -47.14 13.26
N ASN A 26 9.95 -47.42 11.97
CA ASN A 26 9.93 -46.40 10.94
C ASN A 26 8.52 -45.83 10.73
N ILE A 27 7.48 -46.67 10.73
CA ILE A 27 6.09 -46.23 10.65
C ILE A 27 5.71 -45.38 11.87
N GLU A 28 6.06 -45.81 13.08
CA GLU A 28 5.82 -45.04 14.30
C GLU A 28 6.48 -43.66 14.27
N SER A 29 7.71 -43.58 13.75
CA SER A 29 8.40 -42.31 13.55
C SER A 29 7.66 -41.40 12.54
N GLN A 30 7.10 -41.98 11.48
CA GLN A 30 6.26 -41.26 10.51
C GLN A 30 4.93 -40.79 11.10
N LYS A 31 4.33 -41.55 12.02
CA LYS A 31 3.13 -41.12 12.77
C LYS A 31 3.41 -39.92 13.66
N ILE A 32 4.55 -39.90 14.35
CA ILE A 32 4.97 -38.73 15.15
C ILE A 32 5.10 -37.49 14.25
N ALA A 33 5.72 -37.63 13.07
CA ALA A 33 5.83 -36.52 12.12
C ALA A 33 4.46 -36.05 11.60
N LEU A 34 3.52 -36.96 11.32
CA LEU A 34 2.14 -36.60 10.95
C LEU A 34 1.41 -35.88 12.08
N ALA A 35 1.62 -36.27 13.34
CA ALA A 35 1.04 -35.59 14.48
C ALA A 35 1.53 -34.13 14.57
N THR A 36 2.83 -33.90 14.39
CA THR A 36 3.39 -32.54 14.31
C THR A 36 2.77 -31.74 13.16
N GLN A 37 2.66 -32.32 11.96
CA GLN A 37 2.01 -31.66 10.82
C GLN A 37 0.54 -31.30 11.11
N LYS A 38 -0.18 -32.17 11.82
CA LYS A 38 -1.56 -31.91 12.22
C LYS A 38 -1.66 -30.74 13.20
N ASP A 39 -0.74 -30.66 14.16
CA ASP A 39 -0.68 -29.54 15.12
C ASP A 39 -0.34 -28.22 14.41
N GLU A 40 0.63 -28.22 13.50
CA GLU A 40 0.99 -27.05 12.68
C GLU A 40 -0.18 -26.58 11.80
N LEU A 41 -0.84 -27.52 11.12
CA LEU A 41 -2.02 -27.25 10.30
C LEU A 41 -3.15 -26.61 11.13
N TYR A 42 -3.35 -27.07 12.36
CA TYR A 42 -4.33 -26.49 13.27
C TYR A 42 -3.95 -25.07 13.72
N GLN A 43 -2.68 -24.80 14.02
CA GLN A 43 -2.25 -23.44 14.37
C GLN A 43 -2.42 -22.48 13.20
N ASN A 44 -2.00 -22.87 11.99
CA ASN A 44 -2.18 -22.06 10.79
C ASN A 44 -3.67 -21.76 10.53
N TYR A 45 -4.56 -22.71 10.79
CA TYR A 45 -6.00 -22.50 10.70
C TYR A 45 -6.52 -21.51 11.75
N CYS A 46 -6.05 -21.60 12.99
CA CYS A 46 -6.38 -20.61 14.03
C CYS A 46 -5.89 -19.21 13.67
N ASP A 47 -4.66 -19.09 13.18
CA ASP A 47 -4.08 -17.81 12.76
C ASP A 47 -4.87 -17.19 11.59
N ALA A 48 -5.30 -18.01 10.62
CA ALA A 48 -6.15 -17.57 9.53
C ALA A 48 -7.56 -17.15 9.98
N LEU A 49 -8.10 -17.79 11.02
CA LEU A 49 -9.39 -17.42 11.65
C LEU A 49 -9.32 -16.08 12.37
N ASP A 50 -8.18 -15.79 12.99
CA ASP A 50 -7.92 -14.55 13.69
C ASP A 50 -7.43 -13.43 12.76
N ALA A 51 -7.10 -13.75 11.50
CA ALA A 51 -6.67 -12.78 10.50
C ALA A 51 -7.77 -11.74 10.26
N LYS A 52 -7.36 -10.47 10.39
CA LYS A 52 -8.20 -9.31 10.15
C LYS A 52 -7.63 -8.50 9.02
N LYS A 53 -8.53 -7.87 8.28
CA LYS A 53 -8.19 -6.87 7.28
C LYS A 53 -8.79 -5.51 7.60
N ILE A 54 -8.07 -4.49 7.18
CA ILE A 54 -8.52 -3.11 7.23
C ILE A 54 -9.39 -2.83 6.00
N GLN A 55 -10.49 -2.15 6.21
CA GLN A 55 -11.36 -1.62 5.17
C GLN A 55 -11.60 -0.13 5.36
N VAL A 56 -11.80 0.57 4.24
CA VAL A 56 -12.10 1.99 4.18
C VAL A 56 -13.51 2.21 3.60
N ALA A 57 -14.23 3.19 4.12
CA ALA A 57 -15.59 3.48 3.69
C ALA A 57 -15.64 4.47 2.51
N PHE A 58 -16.48 4.14 1.53
CA PHE A 58 -16.92 4.98 0.43
C PHE A 58 -18.42 5.26 0.54
N ASN A 59 -18.85 6.38 -0.01
CA ASN A 59 -20.24 6.80 -0.11
C ASN A 59 -20.88 6.15 -1.34
N ASN A 60 -22.07 5.55 -1.18
CA ASN A 60 -22.83 4.96 -2.29
C ASN A 60 -23.75 5.97 -3.00
N GLY A 61 -23.54 7.27 -2.82
CA GLY A 61 -24.39 8.33 -3.38
C GLY A 61 -25.75 8.53 -2.69
N ASP A 62 -26.21 7.56 -1.90
CA ASP A 62 -27.42 7.62 -1.06
C ASP A 62 -27.13 7.93 0.42
N GLY A 63 -25.86 8.20 0.76
CA GLY A 63 -25.39 8.39 2.13
C GLY A 63 -25.14 7.09 2.90
N SER A 64 -25.38 5.92 2.29
CA SER A 64 -24.94 4.64 2.82
C SER A 64 -23.45 4.42 2.58
N ARG A 65 -22.85 3.56 3.41
CA ARG A 65 -21.41 3.29 3.43
C ARG A 65 -21.14 1.95 2.76
N ASN A 66 -20.28 1.96 1.76
CA ASN A 66 -19.67 0.76 1.19
C ASN A 66 -18.25 0.62 1.72
N PHE A 67 -17.92 -0.52 2.32
CA PHE A 67 -16.58 -0.77 2.82
C PHE A 67 -15.80 -1.60 1.80
N VAL A 68 -14.65 -1.08 1.42
CA VAL A 68 -13.73 -1.72 0.45
C VAL A 68 -12.42 -2.03 1.16
N ASP A 69 -11.81 -3.14 0.79
CA ASP A 69 -10.51 -3.55 1.29
C ASP A 69 -9.48 -2.43 1.12
N ALA A 70 -8.79 -2.11 2.21
CA ALA A 70 -7.82 -1.04 2.24
C ALA A 70 -6.55 -1.48 1.51
N THR A 71 -6.13 -0.68 0.53
CA THR A 71 -4.86 -0.75 -0.18
C THR A 71 -4.33 0.67 -0.31
N PHE A 72 -3.09 0.83 -0.78
CA PHE A 72 -2.58 2.16 -1.09
C PHE A 72 -3.52 2.91 -2.05
N ALA A 73 -3.91 2.30 -3.17
CA ALA A 73 -4.78 2.92 -4.16
C ALA A 73 -6.18 3.27 -3.63
N THR A 74 -6.78 2.43 -2.77
CA THR A 74 -8.11 2.76 -2.22
C THR A 74 -8.06 3.87 -1.17
N MET A 75 -6.92 4.06 -0.49
CA MET A 75 -6.75 5.06 0.56
C MET A 75 -6.11 6.38 0.09
N CYS A 76 -5.13 6.31 -0.80
CA CYS A 76 -4.16 7.38 -1.12
C CYS A 76 -4.17 7.82 -2.60
N THR A 77 -5.26 7.58 -3.33
CA THR A 77 -5.50 8.15 -4.67
C THR A 77 -6.79 8.94 -4.62
N TYR A 78 -6.96 10.12 -5.23
CA TYR A 78 -8.23 10.87 -5.13
C TYR A 78 -9.47 10.04 -5.54
N ASN A 79 -10.57 10.20 -4.80
CA ASN A 79 -11.87 9.63 -5.13
C ASN A 79 -12.97 10.47 -4.46
N GLU A 80 -13.94 10.92 -5.26
CA GLU A 80 -15.03 11.79 -4.82
C GLU A 80 -15.98 11.14 -3.81
N ASP A 81 -16.11 9.81 -3.83
CA ASP A 81 -16.99 9.07 -2.95
C ASP A 81 -16.37 8.80 -1.58
N ARG A 82 -15.09 9.14 -1.35
CA ARG A 82 -14.48 8.93 -0.03
C ARG A 82 -14.98 9.91 1.01
N PHE A 83 -15.29 9.39 2.20
CA PHE A 83 -15.67 10.22 3.34
C PHE A 83 -14.52 11.04 3.93
N LYS A 84 -13.29 10.51 3.85
CA LYS A 84 -12.07 11.12 4.37
C LYS A 84 -10.89 10.82 3.45
N GLN A 85 -9.89 11.69 3.52
CA GLN A 85 -8.63 11.54 2.81
C GLN A 85 -7.59 10.97 3.76
N TYR A 86 -6.76 10.06 3.25
CA TYR A 86 -5.70 9.41 4.01
C TYR A 86 -4.36 9.55 3.31
N SER A 87 -3.31 9.58 4.11
CA SER A 87 -1.93 9.43 3.67
C SER A 87 -1.27 8.34 4.50
N LEU A 88 -0.25 7.70 3.93
CA LEU A 88 0.55 6.70 4.62
C LEU A 88 1.94 7.26 4.84
N LYS A 89 2.47 7.11 6.05
CA LYS A 89 3.85 7.49 6.37
C LYS A 89 4.64 6.28 6.81
N ASP A 90 5.90 6.21 6.39
CA ASP A 90 6.84 5.23 6.90
C ASP A 90 7.30 5.64 8.30
N ALA A 91 7.11 4.77 9.28
CA ALA A 91 7.42 5.06 10.68
C ALA A 91 8.93 5.23 10.92
N ASN A 92 9.80 4.67 10.08
CA ASN A 92 11.25 4.78 10.23
C ASN A 92 11.81 6.05 9.59
N THR A 93 11.35 6.38 8.37
CA THR A 93 11.86 7.54 7.64
C THR A 93 11.08 8.82 7.93
N GLY A 94 9.84 8.69 8.39
CA GLY A 94 8.88 9.78 8.54
C GLY A 94 8.27 10.27 7.23
N LYS A 95 8.71 9.75 6.08
CA LYS A 95 8.30 10.21 4.75
C LYS A 95 6.93 9.69 4.37
N VAL A 96 6.20 10.50 3.59
CA VAL A 96 4.93 10.10 2.97
C VAL A 96 5.19 9.06 1.88
N ILE A 97 4.40 8.00 1.86
CA ILE A 97 4.39 6.98 0.82
C ILE A 97 3.46 7.48 -0.29
N VAL A 98 3.92 7.46 -1.53
CA VAL A 98 3.19 7.93 -2.71
C VAL A 98 3.36 6.97 -3.89
N ASP A 99 2.48 7.03 -4.90
CA ASP A 99 2.65 6.30 -6.16
C ASP A 99 3.74 6.91 -7.04
N SER A 100 4.14 6.18 -8.09
CA SER A 100 5.19 6.60 -9.02
C SER A 100 4.91 7.95 -9.69
N ASN A 101 3.67 8.22 -10.09
CA ASN A 101 3.33 9.48 -10.77
C ASN A 101 3.46 10.67 -9.81
N THR A 102 2.89 10.54 -8.61
CA THR A 102 3.01 11.54 -7.55
C THR A 102 4.48 11.79 -7.18
N PHE A 103 5.31 10.75 -7.12
CA PHE A 103 6.74 10.88 -6.82
C PHE A 103 7.50 11.71 -7.87
N GLU A 104 7.30 11.42 -9.16
CA GLU A 104 7.94 12.17 -10.24
C GLU A 104 7.42 13.61 -10.34
N MET A 105 6.11 13.82 -10.21
CA MET A 105 5.54 15.18 -10.20
C MET A 105 6.07 16.01 -9.02
N TYR A 106 6.21 15.41 -7.84
CA TYR A 106 6.76 16.13 -6.69
C TYR A 106 8.23 16.51 -6.92
N LYS A 107 9.02 15.68 -7.59
CA LYS A 107 10.42 16.00 -7.88
C LYS A 107 10.57 17.25 -8.75
N ASP A 108 9.67 17.44 -9.71
CA ASP A 108 9.68 18.57 -10.64
C ASP A 108 8.97 19.81 -10.07
N PHE A 109 7.94 19.61 -9.23
CA PHE A 109 7.08 20.67 -8.67
C PHE A 109 7.13 20.78 -7.13
N ASN A 110 8.28 20.54 -6.49
CA ASN A 110 8.41 20.60 -5.02
C ASN A 110 8.38 22.01 -4.40
N THR A 111 8.26 23.07 -5.19
CA THR A 111 8.41 24.46 -4.73
C THR A 111 7.09 25.17 -4.46
N ASP A 112 6.00 24.81 -5.16
CA ASP A 112 4.70 25.45 -5.01
C ASP A 112 3.56 24.40 -5.03
N LYS A 113 2.70 24.47 -4.02
CA LYS A 113 1.62 23.49 -3.80
C LYS A 113 0.55 23.50 -4.89
N TYR A 114 0.30 24.64 -5.51
CA TYR A 114 -0.72 24.78 -6.55
C TYR A 114 -0.18 24.34 -7.91
N ALA A 115 1.08 24.63 -8.22
CA ALA A 115 1.75 24.10 -9.40
C ALA A 115 1.80 22.56 -9.36
N PHE A 116 2.17 21.99 -8.20
CA PHE A 116 2.08 20.55 -7.97
C PHE A 116 0.66 20.01 -8.18
N ALA A 117 -0.36 20.65 -7.60
CA ALA A 117 -1.74 20.21 -7.75
C ALA A 117 -2.23 20.27 -9.21
N TYR A 118 -1.85 21.30 -9.97
CA TYR A 118 -2.14 21.40 -11.40
C TYR A 118 -1.41 20.33 -12.23
N ALA A 119 -0.14 20.05 -11.91
CA ALA A 119 0.60 18.98 -12.56
C ALA A 119 -0.05 17.61 -12.31
N MET A 120 -0.52 17.35 -11.09
CA MET A 120 -1.22 16.11 -10.74
C MET A 120 -2.54 15.91 -11.50
N ILE A 121 -3.23 16.99 -11.87
CA ILE A 121 -4.43 16.93 -12.73
C ILE A 121 -4.11 17.06 -14.23
N GLY A 122 -2.82 16.96 -14.61
CA GLY A 122 -2.35 16.90 -16.00
C GLY A 122 -2.18 18.26 -16.70
N MET A 123 -2.03 19.35 -15.95
CA MET A 123 -1.90 20.73 -16.45
C MET A 123 -0.50 21.31 -16.15
N ASP A 124 0.54 20.48 -16.21
CA ASP A 124 1.93 20.78 -15.82
C ASP A 124 2.64 21.80 -16.74
N ALA A 125 2.10 22.06 -17.93
CA ALA A 125 2.64 23.03 -18.90
C ALA A 125 1.75 24.28 -19.11
N ASP A 126 0.64 24.38 -18.37
CA ASP A 126 -0.45 25.31 -18.68
C ASP A 126 -0.43 26.62 -17.90
N PHE A 127 0.65 26.90 -17.19
CA PHE A 127 0.77 28.05 -16.29
C PHE A 127 0.87 29.42 -16.99
N GLY A 128 1.13 29.44 -18.30
CA GLY A 128 1.22 30.66 -19.09
C GLY A 128 1.13 30.40 -20.58
N TRP A 129 1.16 31.47 -21.37
CA TRP A 129 0.98 31.41 -22.82
C TRP A 129 2.32 31.26 -23.54
N PRO A 130 2.33 30.62 -24.73
CA PRO A 130 3.53 30.64 -25.55
C PRO A 130 3.86 32.08 -25.96
N VAL A 131 5.15 32.38 -25.99
CA VAL A 131 5.69 33.59 -26.60
C VAL A 131 6.45 33.18 -27.86
N ASP A 132 6.16 33.86 -28.97
CA ASP A 132 6.91 33.70 -30.22
C ASP A 132 8.10 34.67 -30.21
N ASN A 133 9.33 34.16 -30.06
CA ASN A 133 10.56 34.94 -30.22
C ASN A 133 11.42 34.40 -31.40
N ASP A 134 12.45 35.15 -31.79
CA ASP A 134 13.38 34.78 -32.87
C ASP A 134 14.06 33.41 -32.66
N ASP A 135 14.15 32.93 -31.41
CA ASP A 135 14.75 31.64 -31.03
C ASP A 135 13.74 30.47 -30.97
N GLY A 136 12.46 30.70 -31.25
CA GLY A 136 11.40 29.70 -31.25
C GLY A 136 10.30 29.94 -30.20
N ARG A 137 9.37 28.99 -30.09
CA ARG A 137 8.25 29.00 -29.14
C ARG A 137 8.69 28.47 -27.78
N TYR A 138 8.46 29.24 -26.72
CA TYR A 138 8.61 28.80 -25.34
C TYR A 138 7.46 29.35 -24.49
N THR A 139 7.09 28.64 -23.43
CA THR A 139 6.07 29.05 -22.46
C THR A 139 6.73 29.77 -21.29
N MET A 140 6.24 30.96 -20.98
CA MET A 140 6.64 31.75 -19.82
C MET A 140 5.69 31.44 -18.64
N GLY A 141 6.16 31.54 -17.38
CA GLY A 141 5.27 31.51 -16.21
C GLY A 141 5.46 30.40 -15.16
N MET A 142 6.59 29.68 -15.11
CA MET A 142 6.81 28.60 -14.12
C MET A 142 7.61 28.98 -12.86
N GLU A 143 8.06 30.22 -12.71
CA GLU A 143 8.84 30.61 -11.52
C GLU A 143 7.95 31.31 -10.49
N ILE A 144 7.56 30.56 -9.45
CA ILE A 144 6.88 31.10 -8.26
C ILE A 144 7.89 31.27 -7.12
N GLY A 145 7.94 32.47 -6.53
CA GLY A 145 8.82 32.78 -5.41
C GLY A 145 8.82 34.25 -5.00
N ILE A 146 9.64 34.57 -4.00
CA ILE A 146 9.72 35.92 -3.38
C ILE A 146 10.65 36.90 -4.12
N GLY A 147 11.08 36.55 -5.34
CA GLY A 147 12.07 37.27 -6.13
C GLY A 147 11.50 38.07 -7.30
N VAL A 148 12.40 38.57 -8.15
CA VAL A 148 12.06 39.22 -9.42
C VAL A 148 12.85 38.58 -10.56
N SER A 149 12.26 38.52 -11.74
CA SER A 149 12.93 38.11 -12.99
C SER A 149 13.03 39.27 -13.96
N GLY A 150 14.10 39.26 -14.76
CA GLY A 150 14.31 40.20 -15.88
C GLY A 150 13.73 39.73 -17.21
N GLU A 151 13.12 38.55 -17.23
CA GLU A 151 12.36 38.07 -18.38
C GLU A 151 10.93 38.64 -18.33
N ASP A 152 10.41 39.04 -19.50
CA ASP A 152 9.10 39.69 -19.62
C ASP A 152 7.96 38.67 -19.58
N TYR A 153 7.40 38.45 -18.40
CA TYR A 153 6.27 37.54 -18.15
C TYR A 153 4.89 38.23 -18.36
N GLY A 154 4.79 39.20 -19.28
CA GLY A 154 3.53 39.86 -19.68
C GLY A 154 3.26 41.25 -19.06
N ASP A 155 2.14 41.88 -19.49
CA ASP A 155 1.73 43.31 -19.43
C ASP A 155 1.63 44.02 -18.05
N GLY A 156 2.34 43.54 -17.02
CA GLY A 156 2.36 44.10 -15.67
C GLY A 156 3.35 45.27 -15.48
N GLN A 157 3.05 46.17 -14.54
CA GLN A 157 3.91 47.32 -14.21
C GLN A 157 5.29 46.88 -13.71
N SER A 158 6.31 47.06 -14.55
CA SER A 158 7.71 46.86 -14.14
C SER A 158 8.24 48.04 -13.32
N ALA A 159 8.99 47.73 -12.26
CA ALA A 159 9.98 48.65 -11.72
C ALA A 159 11.31 48.34 -12.43
N ASN A 160 11.69 49.16 -13.42
CA ASN A 160 12.93 49.02 -14.19
C ASN A 160 13.04 47.75 -15.07
N GLY A 161 11.92 47.20 -15.56
CA GLY A 161 11.92 46.00 -16.42
C GLY A 161 12.04 44.67 -15.66
N LEU A 162 11.84 44.67 -14.34
CA LEU A 162 11.82 43.47 -13.50
C LEU A 162 10.38 43.12 -13.08
N PHE A 163 10.02 41.83 -13.17
CA PHE A 163 8.71 41.28 -12.83
C PHE A 163 8.79 40.46 -11.56
N ASN A 164 7.82 40.57 -10.65
CA ASN A 164 7.77 39.72 -9.47
C ASN A 164 7.44 38.27 -9.84
N LEU A 165 7.97 37.34 -9.07
CA LEU A 165 7.73 35.90 -9.20
C LEU A 165 6.54 35.43 -8.34
N PHE A 166 5.64 36.33 -7.91
CA PHE A 166 4.60 35.95 -6.93
C PHE A 166 3.50 35.05 -7.50
N MET A 167 3.36 35.00 -8.82
CA MET A 167 2.27 34.32 -9.51
C MET A 167 2.66 34.01 -10.96
N THR A 168 2.02 32.99 -11.52
CA THR A 168 2.10 32.62 -12.93
C THR A 168 1.37 33.63 -13.82
N ASP A 169 1.51 33.51 -15.14
CA ASP A 169 0.87 34.40 -16.09
C ASP A 169 -0.65 34.25 -16.06
N VAL A 170 -1.14 33.01 -15.95
CA VAL A 170 -2.57 32.70 -15.82
C VAL A 170 -3.14 33.34 -14.56
N GLU A 171 -2.45 33.18 -13.43
CA GLU A 171 -2.87 33.76 -12.16
C GLU A 171 -2.83 35.28 -12.18
N ARG A 172 -1.86 35.87 -12.89
CA ARG A 172 -1.77 37.32 -13.08
C ARG A 172 -2.98 37.87 -13.83
N LYS A 173 -3.46 37.19 -14.88
CA LYS A 173 -4.70 37.61 -15.57
C LYS A 173 -5.88 37.68 -14.62
N VAL A 174 -6.06 36.66 -13.79
CA VAL A 174 -7.13 36.64 -12.79
C VAL A 174 -6.92 37.71 -11.72
N PHE A 175 -5.69 37.87 -11.24
CA PHE A 175 -5.36 38.91 -10.28
C PHE A 175 -5.67 40.30 -10.83
N ASP A 176 -5.30 40.61 -12.07
CA ASP A 176 -5.52 41.93 -12.67
C ASP A 176 -7.02 42.27 -12.75
N ASN A 177 -7.86 41.29 -13.12
CA ASN A 177 -9.32 41.41 -13.14
C ASN A 177 -9.90 41.78 -11.77
N HIS A 178 -9.28 41.32 -10.69
CA HIS A 178 -9.78 41.45 -9.31
C HIS A 178 -8.87 42.24 -8.37
N SER A 179 -7.86 42.93 -8.90
CA SER A 179 -6.77 43.58 -8.13
C SER A 179 -7.25 44.69 -7.20
N THR A 180 -8.47 45.18 -7.41
CA THR A 180 -9.13 46.21 -6.58
C THR A 180 -10.00 45.64 -5.47
N GLU A 181 -10.24 44.32 -5.46
CA GLU A 181 -11.06 43.65 -4.44
C GLU A 181 -10.38 43.67 -3.08
N ASP A 182 -11.11 44.14 -2.06
CA ASP A 182 -10.58 44.49 -0.73
C ASP A 182 -9.71 43.41 -0.09
N LYS A 183 -10.10 42.13 -0.20
CA LYS A 183 -9.36 41.01 0.41
C LYS A 183 -8.08 40.70 -0.34
N LEU A 184 -8.18 40.55 -1.66
CA LEU A 184 -7.05 40.21 -2.54
C LEU A 184 -6.02 41.34 -2.54
N LYS A 185 -6.50 42.58 -2.62
CA LYS A 185 -5.66 43.77 -2.54
C LYS A 185 -4.87 43.84 -1.23
N LYS A 186 -5.53 43.63 -0.09
CA LYS A 186 -4.85 43.64 1.23
C LYS A 186 -3.76 42.58 1.33
N ALA A 187 -4.03 41.37 0.83
CA ALA A 187 -3.05 40.29 0.83
C ALA A 187 -1.84 40.62 -0.08
N TYR A 188 -2.10 41.17 -1.28
CA TYR A 188 -1.06 41.59 -2.21
C TYR A 188 -0.22 42.77 -1.69
N ASP A 189 -0.87 43.78 -1.10
CA ASP A 189 -0.19 44.92 -0.49
C ASP A 189 0.73 44.45 0.67
N ASN A 190 0.24 43.51 1.51
CA ASN A 190 1.02 42.92 2.60
C ASN A 190 2.23 42.12 2.08
N LEU A 191 2.05 41.29 1.06
CA LEU A 191 3.13 40.57 0.39
C LEU A 191 4.20 41.54 -0.13
N THR A 192 3.76 42.56 -0.87
CA THR A 192 4.66 43.55 -1.46
C THR A 192 5.42 44.33 -0.39
N GLU A 193 4.76 44.75 0.69
CA GLU A 193 5.39 45.43 1.82
C GLU A 193 6.42 44.53 2.52
N THR A 194 6.07 43.27 2.75
CA THR A 194 6.93 42.28 3.43
C THR A 194 8.16 41.94 2.58
N CYS A 195 7.99 41.70 1.28
CA CYS A 195 9.09 41.40 0.37
C CYS A 195 10.09 42.57 0.22
N ASN A 196 9.58 43.81 0.25
CA ASN A 196 10.40 45.03 0.18
C ASN A 196 11.05 45.43 1.51
N SER A 197 10.64 44.82 2.63
CA SER A 197 11.21 45.12 3.93
C SER A 197 12.60 44.52 4.10
N GLU A 198 13.56 45.34 4.53
CA GLU A 198 14.92 44.89 4.89
C GLU A 198 14.93 44.08 6.21
N SER A 199 13.90 44.20 7.05
CA SER A 199 13.83 43.47 8.32
C SER A 199 13.17 42.10 8.19
N ALA A 200 12.45 41.84 7.10
CA ALA A 200 11.76 40.58 6.87
C ALA A 200 12.72 39.48 6.41
N ASN A 201 12.66 38.32 7.03
CA ASN A 201 13.43 37.14 6.65
C ASN A 201 12.69 36.30 5.57
N ASP A 202 13.36 35.31 4.99
CA ASP A 202 12.80 34.49 3.91
C ASP A 202 11.56 33.67 4.31
N VAL A 203 11.41 33.32 5.60
CA VAL A 203 10.22 32.62 6.11
C VAL A 203 9.03 33.56 6.12
N GLU A 204 9.18 34.77 6.67
CA GLU A 204 8.12 35.80 6.69
C GLU A 204 7.67 36.16 5.27
N LYS A 205 8.61 36.25 4.32
CA LYS A 205 8.30 36.52 2.92
C LYS A 205 7.55 35.36 2.25
N ARG A 206 7.91 34.11 2.56
CA ARG A 206 7.19 32.93 2.07
C ARG A 206 5.79 32.82 2.67
N GLU A 207 5.63 33.07 3.96
CA GLU A 207 4.31 33.08 4.62
C GLU A 207 3.40 34.16 4.01
N ALA A 208 3.93 35.35 3.71
CA ALA A 208 3.17 36.39 3.03
C ALA A 208 2.80 36.00 1.59
N LEU A 209 3.69 35.30 0.88
CA LEU A 209 3.41 34.79 -0.47
C LEU A 209 2.31 33.73 -0.42
N GLU A 210 2.44 32.74 0.47
CA GLU A 210 1.43 31.70 0.69
C GLU A 210 0.07 32.31 1.07
N ASN A 211 0.03 33.31 1.95
CA ASN A 211 -1.21 33.99 2.32
C ASN A 211 -1.89 34.66 1.12
N PHE A 212 -1.12 35.36 0.28
CA PHE A 212 -1.63 35.96 -0.95
C PHE A 212 -2.18 34.89 -1.91
N ARG A 213 -1.43 33.81 -2.12
CA ARG A 213 -1.82 32.70 -3.00
C ARG A 213 -3.09 32.02 -2.49
N ASP A 214 -3.17 31.73 -1.20
CA ASP A 214 -4.35 31.15 -0.56
C ASP A 214 -5.60 32.01 -0.76
N VAL A 215 -5.47 33.33 -0.58
CA VAL A 215 -6.58 34.27 -0.86
C VAL A 215 -6.97 34.25 -2.33
N LEU A 216 -6.00 34.19 -3.26
CA LEU A 216 -6.26 34.12 -4.68
C LEU A 216 -7.03 32.83 -5.06
N TYR A 217 -6.57 31.67 -4.61
CA TYR A 217 -7.19 30.38 -4.92
C TYR A 217 -8.54 30.16 -4.23
N ASP A 218 -8.69 30.57 -2.97
CA ASP A 218 -9.94 30.42 -2.21
C ASP A 218 -11.10 31.18 -2.86
N ASN A 219 -10.82 32.33 -3.49
CA ASN A 219 -11.85 33.19 -4.08
C ASN A 219 -11.97 33.01 -5.60
N TYR A 220 -10.88 32.70 -6.31
CA TYR A 220 -10.82 32.75 -7.77
C TYR A 220 -10.30 31.46 -8.43
N GLY A 221 -10.12 30.36 -7.68
CA GLY A 221 -9.60 29.10 -8.23
C GLY A 221 -10.36 28.58 -9.46
N SER A 222 -11.70 28.70 -9.49
CA SER A 222 -12.49 28.31 -10.66
C SER A 222 -12.26 29.20 -11.88
N GLU A 223 -11.93 30.48 -11.70
CA GLU A 223 -11.58 31.38 -12.79
C GLU A 223 -10.17 31.07 -13.29
N ILE A 224 -9.21 30.86 -12.38
CA ILE A 224 -7.85 30.40 -12.72
C ILE A 224 -7.93 29.12 -13.55
N TYR A 225 -8.76 28.16 -13.14
CA TYR A 225 -8.96 26.92 -13.89
C TYR A 225 -9.45 27.16 -15.33
N LYS A 226 -10.40 28.09 -15.53
CA LYS A 226 -10.86 28.44 -16.88
C LYS A 226 -9.74 28.97 -17.76
N TYR A 227 -8.88 29.83 -17.22
CA TYR A 227 -7.70 30.33 -17.93
C TYR A 227 -6.67 29.21 -18.17
N MET A 228 -6.44 28.33 -17.20
CA MET A 228 -5.57 27.15 -17.35
C MET A 228 -6.07 26.24 -18.47
N ARG A 229 -7.39 26.07 -18.61
CA ARG A 229 -8.02 25.19 -19.62
C ARG A 229 -8.00 25.76 -21.04
N LEU A 230 -7.68 27.04 -21.22
CA LEU A 230 -7.57 27.61 -22.57
C LEU A 230 -6.55 26.84 -23.40
N ASN A 231 -6.88 26.58 -24.66
CA ASN A 231 -5.97 25.96 -25.61
C ASN A 231 -4.83 26.93 -25.93
N LYS A 232 -3.63 26.65 -25.41
CA LYS A 232 -2.47 27.53 -25.54
C LYS A 232 -1.63 27.29 -26.79
N ASN A 233 -2.18 26.64 -27.82
CA ASN A 233 -1.49 26.51 -29.11
C ASN A 233 -1.40 27.83 -29.88
N GLU A 234 -2.30 28.77 -29.60
CA GLU A 234 -2.34 30.10 -30.19
C GLU A 234 -2.00 31.17 -29.16
N VAL A 235 -1.02 32.02 -29.47
CA VAL A 235 -0.58 33.15 -28.62
C VAL A 235 -1.71 34.13 -28.29
N THR A 236 -2.78 34.16 -29.08
CA THR A 236 -3.92 35.08 -28.95
C THR A 236 -5.04 34.57 -28.03
N ASN A 237 -5.08 33.26 -27.74
CA ASN A 237 -6.17 32.65 -26.97
C ASN A 237 -5.98 32.87 -25.46
N THR A 238 -6.20 34.10 -25.02
CA THR A 238 -5.84 34.61 -23.67
C THR A 238 -7.03 35.07 -22.83
N ASP A 239 -8.24 35.05 -23.39
CA ASP A 239 -9.47 35.50 -22.73
C ASP A 239 -10.56 34.42 -22.87
N PRO A 240 -10.95 33.76 -21.75
CA PRO A 240 -11.97 32.72 -21.76
C PRO A 240 -13.37 33.21 -22.06
N GLU A 241 -13.63 34.52 -21.98
CA GLU A 241 -14.93 35.12 -22.30
C GLU A 241 -15.00 35.61 -23.76
N SER A 242 -13.92 35.45 -24.53
CA SER A 242 -13.90 35.82 -25.95
C SER A 242 -14.83 34.91 -26.77
N ALA A 243 -15.46 35.48 -27.81
CA ALA A 243 -16.34 34.74 -28.72
C ALA A 243 -15.63 33.62 -29.51
N ASN A 244 -14.30 33.67 -29.59
CA ASN A 244 -13.43 32.67 -30.22
C ASN A 244 -12.51 31.97 -29.22
N ALA A 245 -12.84 31.99 -27.92
CA ALA A 245 -12.09 31.24 -26.92
C ALA A 245 -12.14 29.75 -27.23
N GLU A 246 -10.97 29.13 -27.32
CA GLU A 246 -10.82 27.68 -27.52
C GLU A 246 -10.33 27.04 -26.22
N PHE A 247 -10.95 25.94 -25.80
CA PHE A 247 -10.58 25.21 -24.60
C PHE A 247 -9.93 23.88 -24.97
N ASN A 248 -9.06 23.36 -24.11
CA ASN A 248 -8.57 22.00 -24.22
C ASN A 248 -9.66 21.03 -23.73
N ASP A 249 -10.17 20.23 -24.66
CA ASP A 249 -11.24 19.25 -24.42
C ASP A 249 -10.77 18.02 -23.63
N GLU A 250 -9.46 17.85 -23.38
CA GLU A 250 -8.91 16.79 -22.51
C GLU A 250 -9.25 17.01 -21.03
N TYR A 251 -9.54 18.27 -20.64
CA TYR A 251 -9.86 18.63 -19.27
C TYR A 251 -11.37 18.84 -19.07
N PRO A 252 -11.91 18.48 -17.89
CA PRO A 252 -13.32 18.70 -17.57
C PRO A 252 -13.71 20.18 -17.67
N GLU A 253 -14.97 20.46 -18.01
CA GLU A 253 -15.44 21.85 -18.12
C GLU A 253 -15.53 22.53 -16.75
N GLU A 254 -15.98 21.79 -15.74
CA GLU A 254 -16.04 22.26 -14.37
C GLU A 254 -14.71 22.00 -13.65
N PHE A 255 -14.28 22.98 -12.84
CA PHE A 255 -13.05 22.85 -12.06
C PHE A 255 -13.14 21.67 -11.09
N PRO A 256 -12.26 20.64 -11.18
CA PRO A 256 -12.22 19.51 -10.26
C PRO A 256 -11.63 19.92 -8.90
N LYS A 257 -12.31 20.83 -8.20
CA LYS A 257 -11.83 21.47 -6.97
C LYS A 257 -11.50 20.47 -5.87
N GLY A 258 -12.27 19.38 -5.75
CA GLY A 258 -12.03 18.34 -4.75
C GLY A 258 -10.70 17.62 -4.98
N GLU A 259 -10.41 17.25 -6.22
CA GLU A 259 -9.17 16.59 -6.63
C GLU A 259 -7.98 17.53 -6.50
N PHE A 260 -8.14 18.77 -6.97
CA PHE A 260 -7.13 19.81 -6.83
C PHE A 260 -6.76 20.04 -5.36
N ASN A 261 -7.74 20.24 -4.49
CA ASN A 261 -7.51 20.45 -3.05
C ASN A 261 -6.85 19.23 -2.39
N TYR A 262 -7.22 18.01 -2.80
CA TYR A 262 -6.56 16.80 -2.32
C TYR A 262 -5.05 16.84 -2.57
N TYR A 263 -4.63 17.22 -3.78
CA TYR A 263 -3.21 17.32 -4.11
C TYR A 263 -2.50 18.50 -3.42
N VAL A 264 -3.19 19.62 -3.20
CA VAL A 264 -2.66 20.72 -2.38
C VAL A 264 -2.37 20.24 -0.95
N HIS A 265 -3.31 19.53 -0.33
CA HIS A 265 -3.13 19.02 1.04
C HIS A 265 -2.11 17.89 1.13
N LEU A 266 -2.02 17.04 0.10
CA LEU A 266 -0.98 16.02 0.00
C LEU A 266 0.41 16.67 -0.09
N PHE A 267 0.57 17.74 -0.86
CA PHE A 267 1.84 18.48 -0.93
C PHE A 267 2.24 19.04 0.45
N GLU A 268 1.29 19.64 1.17
CA GLU A 268 1.52 20.17 2.51
C GLU A 268 2.00 19.06 3.47
N GLU A 269 1.42 17.86 3.39
CA GLU A 269 1.87 16.69 4.16
C GLU A 269 3.26 16.21 3.77
N ILE A 270 3.56 16.15 2.46
CA ILE A 270 4.87 15.75 1.97
C ILE A 270 5.95 16.73 2.47
N GLN A 271 5.69 18.04 2.43
CA GLN A 271 6.60 19.05 2.96
C GLN A 271 6.79 18.91 4.48
N ALA A 272 5.69 18.71 5.22
CA ALA A 272 5.73 18.52 6.67
C ALA A 272 6.51 17.26 7.08
N ALA A 273 6.43 16.19 6.28
CA ALA A 273 7.14 14.93 6.46
C ALA A 273 8.62 14.98 6.02
N GLY A 274 9.08 16.08 5.42
CA GLY A 274 10.44 16.20 4.88
C GLY A 274 10.66 15.44 3.58
N GLY A 275 9.58 15.17 2.84
CA GLY A 275 9.58 14.53 1.52
C GLY A 275 8.77 13.23 1.46
N CYS A 276 8.79 12.62 0.28
CA CYS A 276 8.04 11.40 -0.03
C CYS A 276 8.96 10.24 -0.43
N GLN A 277 8.39 9.04 -0.48
CA GLN A 277 9.00 7.83 -1.01
C GLN A 277 7.98 7.06 -1.84
N GLU A 278 8.46 6.43 -2.91
CA GLU A 278 7.64 5.64 -3.82
C GLU A 278 7.27 4.28 -3.20
N ILE A 279 6.00 3.89 -3.35
CA ILE A 279 5.55 2.52 -3.09
C ILE A 279 5.93 1.60 -4.26
N ASP A 280 6.23 0.34 -3.97
CA ASP A 280 6.39 -0.65 -5.05
C ASP A 280 5.04 -0.84 -5.76
N PRO A 281 4.96 -0.70 -7.10
CA PRO A 281 3.72 -0.86 -7.87
C PRO A 281 2.98 -2.18 -7.61
N GLN A 282 3.70 -3.23 -7.21
CA GLN A 282 3.11 -4.51 -6.84
C GLN A 282 2.16 -4.40 -5.62
N TYR A 283 2.41 -3.46 -4.70
CA TYR A 283 1.66 -3.30 -3.46
C TYR A 283 0.63 -2.16 -3.50
N GLU A 284 0.43 -1.52 -4.65
CA GLU A 284 -0.51 -0.40 -4.75
C GLU A 284 -1.97 -0.84 -4.58
N ALA A 285 -2.33 -1.99 -5.14
CA ALA A 285 -3.72 -2.43 -5.26
C ALA A 285 -3.87 -3.95 -5.18
N GLY A 286 -5.12 -4.41 -5.24
CA GLY A 286 -5.45 -5.84 -5.25
C GLY A 286 -5.15 -6.55 -3.93
N SER A 287 -5.11 -7.88 -3.98
CA SER A 287 -4.87 -8.72 -2.80
C SER A 287 -3.47 -8.52 -2.21
N GLU A 288 -2.45 -8.34 -3.07
CA GLU A 288 -1.06 -8.14 -2.63
C GLU A 288 -0.89 -6.79 -1.93
N GLY A 289 -1.53 -5.73 -2.44
CA GLY A 289 -1.55 -4.43 -1.77
C GLY A 289 -2.33 -4.43 -0.45
N ASN A 290 -3.43 -5.20 -0.38
CA ASN A 290 -4.17 -5.35 0.87
C ASN A 290 -3.33 -6.09 1.92
N GLU A 291 -2.72 -7.21 1.57
CA GLU A 291 -1.84 -7.98 2.47
C GLU A 291 -0.66 -7.12 2.94
N TRP A 292 -0.01 -6.40 2.02
CA TRP A 292 1.08 -5.48 2.34
C TRP A 292 0.64 -4.42 3.35
N LEU A 293 -0.48 -3.74 3.12
CA LEU A 293 -0.95 -2.67 3.99
C LEU A 293 -1.25 -3.20 5.40
N ASN A 294 -2.00 -4.31 5.49
CA ASN A 294 -2.33 -4.93 6.77
C ASN A 294 -1.07 -5.31 7.55
N ASN A 295 -0.10 -5.95 6.90
CA ASN A 295 1.15 -6.36 7.53
C ASN A 295 1.98 -5.15 8.00
N MET A 296 2.06 -4.10 7.18
CA MET A 296 2.85 -2.92 7.50
C MET A 296 2.23 -2.08 8.62
N VAL A 297 0.91 -1.94 8.64
CA VAL A 297 0.19 -1.23 9.70
C VAL A 297 0.24 -2.02 11.00
N ASN A 298 -0.03 -3.33 10.98
CA ASN A 298 0.00 -4.18 12.18
C ASN A 298 1.41 -4.29 12.79
N SER A 299 2.46 -4.21 11.98
CA SER A 299 3.85 -4.17 12.46
C SER A 299 4.31 -2.79 12.93
N GLY A 300 3.47 -1.76 12.80
CA GLY A 300 3.80 -0.37 13.15
C GLY A 300 4.86 0.25 12.23
N ARG A 301 5.08 -0.33 11.05
CA ARG A 301 6.01 0.19 10.04
C ARG A 301 5.39 1.30 9.20
N VAL A 302 4.07 1.26 9.02
CA VAL A 302 3.30 2.30 8.34
C VAL A 302 2.33 2.92 9.34
N ILE A 303 2.30 4.24 9.34
CA ILE A 303 1.38 5.09 10.10
C ILE A 303 0.33 5.61 9.11
N ILE A 304 -0.93 5.62 9.53
CA ILE A 304 -2.03 6.16 8.74
C ILE A 304 -2.33 7.56 9.27
N ASP A 305 -2.33 8.55 8.39
CA ASP A 305 -2.77 9.90 8.70
C ASP A 305 -4.09 10.18 8.00
N VAL A 306 -4.94 10.97 8.65
CA VAL A 306 -6.24 11.40 8.14
C VAL A 306 -6.30 12.91 8.09
N TYR A 307 -6.83 13.45 6.98
CA TYR A 307 -6.99 14.89 6.82
C TYR A 307 -8.24 15.40 7.55
N ASN A 308 -8.08 16.46 8.33
CA ASN A 308 -9.17 17.15 9.02
C ASN A 308 -9.53 18.45 8.29
N GLU A 309 -10.60 18.40 7.51
CA GLU A 309 -11.16 19.55 6.78
C GLU A 309 -11.44 20.80 7.66
N ASP A 310 -11.88 20.62 8.91
CA ASP A 310 -12.25 21.75 9.77
C ASP A 310 -11.01 22.51 10.25
N LYS A 311 -9.92 21.78 10.49
CA LYS A 311 -8.66 22.34 10.99
C LYS A 311 -7.62 22.59 9.92
N LYS A 312 -7.85 22.06 8.71
CA LYS A 312 -6.90 22.02 7.60
C LYS A 312 -5.56 21.40 7.96
N GLU A 313 -5.58 20.30 8.72
CA GLU A 313 -4.36 19.62 9.20
C GLU A 313 -4.46 18.10 9.04
N TRP A 314 -3.33 17.46 8.77
CA TRP A 314 -3.19 16.01 8.87
C TRP A 314 -2.92 15.60 10.31
N SER A 315 -3.45 14.44 10.68
CA SER A 315 -3.23 13.88 12.01
C SER A 315 -3.20 12.36 11.96
N GLU A 316 -2.31 11.77 12.75
CA GLU A 316 -2.22 10.33 12.91
C GLU A 316 -3.55 9.73 13.38
N THR A 317 -3.95 8.64 12.73
CA THR A 317 -5.10 7.82 13.11
C THR A 317 -4.72 6.35 13.17
N SER A 318 -5.51 5.58 13.90
CA SER A 318 -5.45 4.13 13.87
C SER A 318 -6.85 3.55 13.66
N VAL A 319 -6.92 2.30 13.25
CA VAL A 319 -8.20 1.59 13.18
C VAL A 319 -8.81 1.42 14.58
N ALA A 320 -7.97 1.22 15.61
CA ALA A 320 -8.39 1.09 17.01
C ALA A 320 -8.95 2.39 17.63
N THR A 321 -8.44 3.55 17.21
CA THR A 321 -8.93 4.87 17.65
C THR A 321 -10.06 5.42 16.77
N SER A 322 -10.41 4.70 15.69
CA SER A 322 -11.47 5.11 14.76
C SER A 322 -12.85 4.96 15.42
N THR A 323 -13.31 6.05 16.02
CA THR A 323 -14.66 6.13 16.61
C THR A 323 -15.72 6.34 15.52
N ASN A 324 -15.80 5.47 14.50
CA ASN A 324 -16.67 5.63 13.31
C ASN A 324 -16.48 6.95 12.50
N ALA A 325 -15.68 7.90 13.01
CA ALA A 325 -15.47 9.24 12.48
C ALA A 325 -14.35 9.26 11.43
N ASN A 326 -13.43 8.30 11.52
CA ASN A 326 -12.29 8.16 10.63
C ASN A 326 -12.52 7.08 9.56
N TYR A 327 -13.74 6.56 9.42
CA TYR A 327 -14.20 5.71 8.29
C TYR A 327 -13.30 4.51 7.92
N LEU A 328 -12.58 3.97 8.91
CA LEU A 328 -11.80 2.75 8.83
C LEU A 328 -12.43 1.69 9.73
N GLN A 329 -12.32 0.42 9.34
CA GLN A 329 -12.72 -0.69 10.20
C GLN A 329 -11.80 -1.88 10.01
N GLU A 330 -11.67 -2.68 11.07
CA GLU A 330 -11.09 -4.02 11.01
C GLU A 330 -12.22 -5.03 10.91
N VAL A 331 -12.18 -5.87 9.88
CA VAL A 331 -13.12 -6.99 9.72
C VAL A 331 -12.36 -8.30 9.60
N GLN A 332 -12.99 -9.39 10.02
CA GLN A 332 -12.48 -10.72 9.69
C GLN A 332 -12.55 -10.94 8.18
N ASP A 333 -11.51 -11.54 7.61
CA ASP A 333 -11.53 -11.88 6.19
C ASP A 333 -12.36 -13.16 5.97
N GLU A 334 -13.65 -13.00 5.71
CA GLU A 334 -14.54 -14.15 5.46
C GLU A 334 -14.14 -15.01 4.25
N ALA A 335 -13.49 -14.41 3.24
CA ALA A 335 -13.10 -15.14 2.04
C ALA A 335 -11.87 -16.01 2.31
N ASP A 336 -10.87 -15.43 2.96
CA ASP A 336 -9.67 -16.17 3.36
C ASP A 336 -9.96 -17.18 4.47
N MET A 337 -10.86 -16.88 5.40
CA MET A 337 -11.34 -17.84 6.39
C MET A 337 -11.97 -19.08 5.73
N LYS A 338 -12.85 -18.89 4.73
CA LYS A 338 -13.45 -20.02 3.99
C LYS A 338 -12.43 -20.82 3.21
N LYS A 339 -11.43 -20.15 2.64
CA LYS A 339 -10.32 -20.81 1.94
C LYS A 339 -9.47 -21.62 2.93
N ALA A 340 -9.12 -21.04 4.06
CA ALA A 340 -8.38 -21.71 5.13
C ALA A 340 -9.15 -22.90 5.71
N GLU A 341 -10.47 -22.79 5.88
CA GLU A 341 -11.34 -23.89 6.29
C GLU A 341 -11.29 -25.04 5.27
N ALA A 342 -11.43 -24.74 3.97
CA ALA A 342 -11.36 -25.74 2.91
C ALA A 342 -9.98 -26.42 2.80
N GLU A 343 -8.89 -25.65 2.91
CA GLU A 343 -7.52 -26.18 2.90
C GLU A 343 -7.24 -27.04 4.14
N TYR A 344 -7.69 -26.60 5.32
CA TYR A 344 -7.62 -27.36 6.56
C TYR A 344 -8.35 -28.70 6.46
N GLU A 345 -9.60 -28.71 6.01
CA GLU A 345 -10.39 -29.93 5.86
C GLU A 345 -9.73 -30.91 4.88
N HIS A 346 -9.24 -30.41 3.74
CA HIS A 346 -8.58 -31.22 2.74
C HIS A 346 -7.27 -31.86 3.25
N GLU A 347 -6.40 -31.07 3.86
CA GLU A 347 -5.11 -31.57 4.35
C GLU A 347 -5.30 -32.49 5.58
N LEU A 348 -6.27 -32.19 6.44
CA LEU A 348 -6.65 -33.06 7.56
C LEU A 348 -7.16 -34.42 7.07
N ASP A 349 -7.95 -34.46 6.01
CA ASP A 349 -8.40 -35.74 5.40
C ASP A 349 -7.21 -36.54 4.83
N ILE A 350 -6.26 -35.88 4.18
CA ILE A 350 -5.03 -36.53 3.70
C ILE A 350 -4.24 -37.13 4.87
N ILE A 351 -4.06 -36.37 5.94
CA ILE A 351 -3.37 -36.82 7.16
C ILE A 351 -4.10 -38.01 7.77
N ASN A 352 -5.42 -37.94 7.94
CA ASN A 352 -6.22 -39.02 8.51
C ASN A 352 -6.17 -40.29 7.66
N ARG A 353 -6.15 -40.16 6.31
CA ARG A 353 -5.97 -41.29 5.40
C ARG A 353 -4.59 -41.93 5.55
N LYS A 354 -3.52 -41.13 5.68
CA LYS A 354 -2.16 -41.63 5.92
C LYS A 354 -2.07 -42.34 7.28
N ASP A 355 -2.64 -41.75 8.32
CA ASP A 355 -2.65 -42.29 9.68
C ASP A 355 -3.39 -43.65 9.74
N THR A 356 -4.57 -43.72 9.12
CA THR A 356 -5.34 -44.97 8.98
C THR A 356 -4.55 -46.05 8.25
N LYS A 357 -3.80 -45.68 7.21
CA LYS A 357 -2.94 -46.62 6.47
C LYS A 357 -1.78 -47.13 7.34
N PHE A 358 -1.16 -46.23 8.10
CA PHE A 358 -0.11 -46.61 9.05
C PHE A 358 -0.61 -47.54 10.15
N ASP A 359 -1.82 -47.32 10.68
CA ASP A 359 -2.45 -48.26 11.63
C ASP A 359 -2.69 -49.64 11.03
N GLN A 360 -3.18 -49.69 9.79
CA GLN A 360 -3.38 -50.96 9.08
C GLN A 360 -2.07 -51.70 8.84
N ASP A 361 -1.02 -50.97 8.45
CA ASP A 361 0.30 -51.57 8.17
C ASP A 361 1.00 -51.99 9.46
N LEU A 362 0.87 -51.23 10.54
CA LEU A 362 1.37 -51.62 11.87
C LEU A 362 0.66 -52.89 12.35
N SER A 363 -0.66 -52.98 12.23
CA SER A 363 -1.43 -54.18 12.61
C SER A 363 -1.02 -55.43 11.81
N LYS A 364 -0.73 -55.29 10.51
CA LYS A 364 -0.18 -56.39 9.69
C LYS A 364 1.21 -56.80 10.16
N LEU A 365 2.08 -55.83 10.42
CA LEU A 365 3.44 -56.09 10.92
C LEU A 365 3.43 -56.75 12.29
N GLU A 366 2.52 -56.36 13.20
CA GLU A 366 2.33 -57.03 14.48
C GLU A 366 1.87 -58.48 14.30
N THR A 367 0.91 -58.72 13.40
CA THR A 367 0.45 -60.08 13.08
C THR A 367 1.60 -60.93 12.53
N GLU A 368 2.41 -60.38 11.61
CA GLU A 368 3.60 -61.06 11.07
C GLU A 368 4.63 -61.32 12.17
N ARG A 369 4.90 -60.33 13.03
CA ARG A 369 5.80 -60.43 14.18
C ARG A 369 5.38 -61.58 15.09
N THR A 370 4.12 -61.63 15.52
CA THR A 370 3.59 -62.69 16.40
C THR A 370 3.71 -64.07 15.74
N SER A 371 3.43 -64.18 14.44
CA SER A 371 3.59 -65.42 13.69
C SER A 371 5.06 -65.88 13.65
N ILE A 372 5.99 -64.97 13.32
CA ILE A 372 7.42 -65.26 13.25
C ILE A 372 7.96 -65.63 14.65
N THR A 373 7.58 -64.90 15.70
CA THR A 373 7.98 -65.20 17.08
C THR A 373 7.51 -66.60 17.48
N THR A 374 6.27 -66.96 17.15
CA THR A 374 5.73 -68.30 17.43
C THR A 374 6.52 -69.38 16.68
N GLU A 375 6.90 -69.13 15.42
CA GLU A 375 7.73 -70.05 14.62
C GLU A 375 9.14 -70.17 15.22
N VAL A 376 9.76 -69.06 15.60
CA VAL A 376 11.07 -69.00 16.26
C VAL A 376 11.05 -69.79 17.57
N ASP A 377 10.04 -69.61 18.41
CA ASP A 377 9.93 -70.31 19.69
C ASP A 377 9.66 -71.80 19.52
N SER A 378 8.89 -72.19 18.50
CA SER A 378 8.70 -73.59 18.13
C SER A 378 10.02 -74.26 17.70
N ILE A 379 10.87 -73.56 16.93
CA ILE A 379 12.16 -74.07 16.47
C ILE A 379 13.16 -74.13 17.61
N LYS A 380 13.18 -73.13 18.50
CA LYS A 380 13.99 -73.16 19.73
C LYS A 380 13.63 -74.36 20.58
N LYS A 381 12.35 -74.61 20.81
CA LYS A 381 11.88 -75.78 21.57
C LYS A 381 12.33 -77.10 20.95
N VAL A 382 12.14 -77.27 19.63
CA VAL A 382 12.58 -78.48 18.91
C VAL A 382 14.10 -78.64 18.94
N ARG A 383 14.86 -77.53 18.89
CA ARG A 383 16.32 -77.55 19.05
C ARG A 383 16.69 -78.02 20.46
N ASP A 384 16.08 -77.44 21.47
CA ASP A 384 16.39 -77.72 22.88
C ASP A 384 16.04 -79.18 23.23
N ASP A 385 14.88 -79.68 22.79
CA ASP A 385 14.48 -81.10 22.93
C ASP A 385 15.49 -82.06 22.25
N ASN A 386 16.00 -81.69 21.07
CA ASN A 386 17.01 -82.49 20.36
C ASN A 386 18.38 -82.46 21.05
N ILE A 387 18.76 -81.32 21.62
CA ILE A 387 19.99 -81.19 22.43
C ILE A 387 19.85 -82.10 23.66
N GLU A 388 18.76 -82.00 24.41
CA GLU A 388 18.49 -82.82 25.60
C GLU A 388 18.52 -84.32 25.29
N ARG A 389 17.86 -84.74 24.20
CA ARG A 389 17.87 -86.13 23.75
C ARG A 389 19.26 -86.60 23.33
N THR A 390 20.04 -85.76 22.67
CA THR A 390 21.39 -86.12 22.22
C THR A 390 22.35 -86.21 23.41
N PHE A 391 22.34 -85.24 24.32
CA PHE A 391 23.18 -85.24 25.51
C PHE A 391 22.76 -86.30 26.53
N GLY A 392 21.47 -86.58 26.68
CA GLY A 392 20.94 -87.66 27.52
C GLY A 392 21.27 -89.07 27.03
N ILE A 393 21.70 -89.25 25.77
CA ILE A 393 22.24 -90.52 25.24
C ILE A 393 23.73 -90.69 25.62
N PHE A 394 24.43 -89.62 25.99
CA PHE A 394 25.85 -89.62 26.36
C PHE A 394 26.12 -89.43 27.87
N SER A 395 25.06 -89.31 28.69
CA SER A 395 25.09 -89.38 30.17
C SER A 395 24.54 -90.71 30.64
#